data_AF-A0A8H2K0L8-F1
#
_entry.id   AF-A0A8H2K0L8-F1
#
_cell.length_a   1.000
_cell.length_b   1.000
_cell.length_c   1.000
_cell.angle_alpha   90.00
_cell.angle_beta   90.00
_cell.angle_gamma   90.00
#
_symmetry.space_group_name_H-M   'P 1'
#
loop_
_entity.id
_entity.type
_entity.pdbx_description
1 polymer ?
#
loop_
_entity_poly.entity_id
_entity_poly.type
_entity_poly.pdbx_seq_one_letter_code
_entity_poly.pdbx_strand_id
1 'polypeptide(L)'
;MPKYTAKQSIGHFMPGDEIKGLEAKQLQALLASGAIEEYQEPEEPKADGTAARLAELEKANAELTAANATLTEANQTAAADKTKAEQEIAELKAKVAELEKAKSASKSKTSDKPAEQGADAAK
;
A
#
# COMPACT_ATOMS: atom_id res chain seq x y z
N MET A 1 -58.96 12.96 6.13
CA MET A 1 -58.63 13.59 7.43
C MET A 1 -57.12 13.62 7.55
N PRO A 2 -56.52 14.73 8.04
CA PRO A 2 -55.09 14.80 8.30
C PRO A 2 -54.68 13.69 9.27
N LYS A 3 -53.56 13.02 8.99
CA LYS A 3 -52.95 12.05 9.91
C LYS A 3 -51.87 12.76 10.70
N TYR A 4 -51.74 12.43 11.99
CA TYR A 4 -50.72 13.02 12.84
C TYR A 4 -49.87 11.93 13.47
N THR A 5 -48.59 12.25 13.69
CA THR A 5 -47.60 11.34 14.26
C THR A 5 -46.99 11.99 15.49
N ALA A 6 -46.80 11.20 16.56
CA ALA A 6 -46.19 11.71 17.78
C ALA A 6 -44.69 11.96 17.57
N LYS A 7 -44.18 13.15 17.94
CA LYS A 7 -42.74 13.43 17.95
C LYS A 7 -42.06 13.01 19.25
N GLN A 8 -42.85 12.87 20.30
CA GLN A 8 -42.43 12.50 21.65
C GLN A 8 -43.51 11.63 22.30
N SER A 9 -43.21 11.03 23.44
CA SER A 9 -44.20 10.21 24.15
C SER A 9 -45.38 11.05 24.68
N ILE A 10 -46.61 10.65 24.36
CA ILE A 10 -47.85 11.30 24.79
C ILE A 10 -48.80 10.23 25.34
N GLY A 11 -48.84 10.07 26.66
CA GLY A 11 -49.63 9.01 27.29
C GLY A 11 -49.19 7.63 26.81
N HIS A 12 -50.06 6.95 26.05
CA HIS A 12 -49.77 5.63 25.47
C HIS A 12 -49.11 5.68 24.10
N PHE A 13 -49.07 6.85 23.45
CA PHE A 13 -48.45 7.02 22.13
C PHE A 13 -46.94 7.24 22.29
N MET A 14 -46.13 6.43 21.61
CA MET A 14 -44.69 6.54 21.51
C MET A 14 -44.28 7.40 20.31
N PRO A 15 -43.04 7.95 20.28
CA PRO A 15 -42.54 8.67 19.12
C PRO A 15 -42.64 7.82 17.84
N GLY A 16 -43.23 8.37 16.78
CA GLY A 16 -43.52 7.66 15.53
C GLY A 16 -44.92 7.04 15.47
N ASP A 17 -45.67 6.97 16.57
CA ASP A 17 -47.03 6.42 16.56
C ASP A 17 -48.03 7.36 15.87
N GLU A 18 -48.96 6.78 15.12
CA GLU A 18 -50.10 7.50 14.55
C GLU A 18 -51.11 7.85 15.65
N ILE A 19 -51.43 9.14 15.77
CA ILE A 19 -52.38 9.65 16.74
C ILE A 19 -53.81 9.40 16.25
N LYS A 20 -54.59 8.63 17.01
CA LYS A 20 -55.99 8.30 16.72
C LYS A 20 -56.87 8.53 17.95
N GLY A 21 -58.15 8.85 17.73
CA GLY A 21 -59.15 8.97 18.80
C GLY A 21 -59.07 10.24 19.65
N LEU A 22 -58.31 11.26 19.23
CA LEU A 22 -58.28 12.57 19.87
C LEU A 22 -59.19 13.57 19.17
N GLU A 23 -59.77 14.48 19.96
CA GLU A 23 -60.62 15.56 19.45
C GLU A 23 -59.80 16.64 18.72
N ALA A 24 -60.42 17.34 17.77
CA ALA A 24 -59.72 18.35 16.94
C ALA A 24 -59.03 19.45 17.77
N LYS A 25 -59.64 19.89 18.88
CA LYS A 25 -59.03 20.88 19.79
C LYS A 25 -57.76 20.34 20.47
N GLN A 26 -57.73 19.05 20.80
CA GLN A 26 -56.58 18.40 21.41
C GLN A 26 -55.46 18.24 20.39
N LEU A 27 -55.80 17.78 19.17
CA LEU A 27 -54.84 17.70 18.07
C LEU A 27 -54.23 19.06 17.76
N GLN A 28 -55.03 20.13 17.69
CA GLN A 28 -54.52 21.48 17.44
C GLN A 28 -53.60 21.98 18.56
N ALA A 29 -53.95 21.72 19.83
CA ALA A 29 -53.09 22.09 20.96
C ALA A 29 -51.76 21.32 20.96
N LEU A 30 -51.79 20.03 20.63
CA LEU A 30 -50.60 19.18 20.53
C LEU A 30 -49.73 19.53 19.32
N LEU A 31 -50.34 19.94 18.21
CA LEU A 31 -49.62 20.41 17.03
C LEU A 31 -48.97 21.77 17.31
N ALA A 32 -49.70 22.69 17.97
CA ALA A 32 -49.18 23.99 18.38
C ALA A 32 -48.06 23.88 19.42
N SER A 33 -48.08 22.86 20.28
CA SER A 33 -46.99 22.57 21.21
C SER A 33 -45.82 21.80 20.58
N GLY A 34 -45.96 21.35 19.34
CA GLY A 34 -44.96 20.54 18.62
C GLY A 34 -44.83 19.10 19.14
N ALA A 35 -45.79 18.63 19.95
CA ALA A 35 -45.80 17.25 20.45
C ALA A 35 -46.18 16.24 19.36
N ILE A 36 -46.95 16.68 18.37
CA ILE A 36 -47.30 15.91 17.17
C ILE A 36 -46.94 16.70 15.92
N GLU A 37 -46.80 16.02 14.79
CA GLU A 37 -46.68 16.61 13.46
C GLU A 37 -47.65 15.97 12.49
N GLU A 38 -48.02 16.69 11.43
CA GLU A 38 -48.79 16.09 10.34
C GLU A 38 -47.91 15.10 9.59
N TYR A 39 -48.43 13.88 9.40
CA TYR A 39 -47.71 12.81 8.72
C TYR A 39 -47.32 13.25 7.33
N GLN A 40 -46.01 13.29 7.08
CA GLN A 40 -45.46 13.42 5.75
C GLN A 40 -44.99 12.04 5.30
N GLU A 41 -45.26 11.70 4.04
CA GLU A 41 -44.69 10.50 3.44
C GLU A 41 -43.16 10.61 3.50
N PRO A 42 -42.44 9.61 4.03
CA PRO A 42 -40.98 9.65 4.10
C PRO A 42 -40.42 9.90 2.69
N GLU A 43 -39.66 10.98 2.49
CA GLU A 43 -38.94 11.17 1.24
C GLU A 43 -38.00 9.98 1.03
N GLU A 44 -38.01 9.40 -0.18
CA GLU A 44 -37.00 8.40 -0.53
C GLU A 44 -35.60 9.01 -0.32
N PRO A 45 -34.68 8.27 0.34
CA PRO A 45 -33.34 8.76 0.54
C PRO A 45 -32.71 9.04 -0.83
N LYS A 46 -32.41 10.31 -1.09
CA LYS A 46 -31.73 10.74 -2.33
C LYS A 46 -30.41 9.97 -2.43
N ALA A 47 -30.12 9.41 -3.61
CA ALA A 47 -28.86 8.71 -3.86
C ALA A 47 -27.68 9.63 -3.51
N ASP A 48 -26.93 9.26 -2.48
CA ASP A 48 -25.85 10.06 -1.87
C ASP A 48 -24.50 9.92 -2.59
N GLY A 49 -24.50 9.24 -3.75
CA GLY A 49 -23.28 8.98 -4.54
C GLY A 49 -22.35 7.94 -3.92
N THR A 50 -22.71 7.32 -2.79
CA THR A 50 -21.85 6.36 -2.09
C THR A 50 -21.48 5.16 -2.96
N ALA A 51 -22.42 4.65 -3.77
CA ALA A 51 -22.16 3.55 -4.69
C ALA A 51 -21.12 3.89 -5.76
N ALA A 52 -21.16 5.12 -6.32
CA ALA A 52 -20.20 5.57 -7.31
C ALA A 52 -18.80 5.72 -6.71
N ARG A 53 -18.71 6.28 -5.49
CA ARG A 53 -17.45 6.42 -4.75
C ARG A 53 -16.85 5.06 -4.37
N LEU A 54 -17.68 4.09 -4.01
CA LEU A 54 -17.24 2.73 -3.71
C LEU A 54 -16.63 2.06 -4.96
N ALA A 55 -17.30 2.15 -6.11
CA ALA A 55 -16.79 1.58 -7.36
C ALA A 55 -15.44 2.21 -7.78
N GLU A 56 -15.27 3.52 -7.57
CA GLU A 56 -14.00 4.21 -7.85
C GLU A 56 -12.87 3.74 -6.92
N LEU A 57 -13.16 3.57 -5.62
CA LEU A 57 -12.20 3.05 -4.65
C LEU A 57 -11.80 1.59 -4.93
N GLU A 58 -12.76 0.75 -5.33
CA GLU A 58 -12.49 -0.64 -5.73
C GLU A 58 -11.55 -0.71 -6.94
N LYS A 59 -11.80 0.13 -7.95
CA LYS A 59 -10.93 0.23 -9.12
C LYS A 59 -9.52 0.70 -8.74
N ALA A 60 -9.40 1.75 -7.93
CA ALA A 60 -8.11 2.27 -7.48
C ALA A 60 -7.32 1.23 -6.65
N ASN A 61 -8.00 0.46 -5.80
CA ASN A 61 -7.38 -0.62 -5.03
C ASN A 61 -6.86 -1.76 -5.90
N ALA A 62 -7.59 -2.13 -6.96
CA ALA A 62 -7.13 -3.13 -7.91
C ALA A 62 -5.87 -2.67 -8.66
N GLU A 63 -5.85 -1.41 -9.13
CA GLU A 63 -4.68 -0.81 -9.80
C GLU A 63 -3.47 -0.74 -8.87
N LEU A 64 -3.64 -0.28 -7.63
CA LEU A 64 -2.56 -0.22 -6.64
C LEU A 64 -2.01 -1.60 -6.28
N THR A 65 -2.89 -2.60 -6.19
CA THR A 65 -2.50 -3.98 -5.89
C THR A 65 -1.66 -4.56 -7.03
N ALA A 66 -2.07 -4.35 -8.28
CA ALA A 66 -1.31 -4.76 -9.46
C ALA A 66 0.06 -4.08 -9.52
N ALA A 67 0.12 -2.76 -9.31
CA ALA A 67 1.38 -2.02 -9.30
C ALA A 67 2.34 -2.50 -8.21
N ASN A 68 1.83 -2.77 -7.00
CA ASN A 68 2.63 -3.30 -5.89
C ASN A 68 3.19 -4.70 -6.19
N ALA A 69 2.42 -5.57 -6.84
CA ALA A 69 2.90 -6.88 -7.25
C ALA A 69 4.09 -6.76 -8.22
N THR A 70 3.93 -5.94 -9.26
CA THR A 70 5.00 -5.68 -10.24
C THR A 70 6.27 -5.09 -9.59
N LEU A 71 6.13 -4.13 -8.68
CA LEU A 71 7.27 -3.56 -7.97
C LEU A 71 7.97 -4.58 -7.06
N THR A 72 7.21 -5.47 -6.44
CA THR A 72 7.77 -6.52 -5.59
C THR A 72 8.57 -7.51 -6.41
N GLU A 73 8.04 -7.96 -7.55
CA GLU A 73 8.74 -8.85 -8.48
C GLU A 73 10.03 -8.18 -9.00
N ALA A 74 9.95 -6.92 -9.46
CA ALA A 74 11.11 -6.19 -9.94
C ALA A 74 12.21 -6.05 -8.87
N ASN A 75 11.83 -5.78 -7.62
CA ASN A 75 12.78 -5.70 -6.51
C ASN A 75 13.44 -7.05 -6.20
N GLN A 76 12.71 -8.16 -6.29
CA GLN A 76 13.27 -9.49 -6.10
C GLN A 76 14.29 -9.83 -7.21
N THR A 77 13.96 -9.53 -8.46
CA THR A 77 14.89 -9.70 -9.60
C THR A 77 16.14 -8.85 -9.41
N ALA A 78 15.98 -7.57 -9.08
CA ALA A 78 17.11 -6.67 -8.85
C ALA A 78 18.01 -7.14 -7.70
N ALA A 79 17.44 -7.70 -6.63
CA ALA A 79 18.20 -8.26 -5.52
C ALA A 79 18.98 -9.52 -5.93
N ALA A 80 18.38 -10.39 -6.74
CA ALA A 80 19.04 -11.58 -7.27
C ALA A 80 20.22 -11.21 -8.20
N ASP A 81 19.98 -10.27 -9.13
CA ASP A 81 21.00 -9.78 -10.06
C ASP A 81 22.17 -9.12 -9.31
N LYS A 82 21.86 -8.31 -8.29
CA LYS A 82 22.89 -7.71 -7.42
C LYS A 82 23.73 -8.76 -6.72
N THR A 83 23.11 -9.82 -6.19
CA THR A 83 23.83 -10.91 -5.53
C THR A 83 24.77 -11.62 -6.51
N LYS A 84 24.30 -11.90 -7.73
CA LYS A 84 25.13 -12.51 -8.78
C LYS A 84 26.30 -11.61 -9.18
N ALA A 85 26.06 -10.31 -9.36
CA ALA A 85 27.10 -9.35 -9.68
C ALA A 85 28.15 -9.24 -8.56
N GLU A 86 27.72 -9.26 -7.29
CA GLU A 86 28.64 -9.27 -6.14
C GLU A 86 29.52 -10.52 -6.09
N GLN A 87 28.97 -11.69 -6.44
CA GLN A 87 29.73 -12.94 -6.57
C GLN A 87 30.77 -12.86 -7.69
N GLU A 88 30.37 -12.40 -8.90
CA GLU A 88 31.28 -12.25 -10.04
C GLU A 88 32.42 -11.26 -9.72
N ILE A 89 32.11 -10.15 -9.03
CA ILE A 89 33.12 -9.19 -8.58
C ILE A 89 34.12 -9.84 -7.62
N ALA A 90 33.65 -10.67 -6.68
CA ALA A 90 34.53 -11.37 -5.75
C ALA A 90 35.46 -12.36 -6.46
N GLU A 91 34.94 -13.14 -7.40
CA GLU A 91 35.74 -14.07 -8.21
C GLU A 91 36.79 -13.35 -9.07
N LEU A 92 36.40 -12.26 -9.74
CA LEU A 92 37.32 -11.47 -10.57
C LEU A 92 38.44 -10.86 -9.72
N LYS A 93 38.12 -10.33 -8.53
CA LYS A 93 39.12 -9.84 -7.59
C LYS A 93 40.11 -10.93 -7.16
N ALA A 94 39.64 -12.14 -6.90
CA ALA A 94 40.52 -13.27 -6.57
C ALA A 94 41.46 -13.63 -7.73
N LYS A 95 40.92 -13.76 -8.96
CA LYS A 95 41.72 -14.05 -10.17
C LYS A 95 42.76 -12.96 -10.46
N VAL A 96 42.41 -11.69 -10.27
CA VAL A 96 43.37 -10.57 -10.42
C VAL A 96 44.52 -10.71 -9.43
N ALA A 97 44.23 -10.99 -8.15
CA ALA A 97 45.27 -11.16 -7.13
C ALA A 97 46.21 -12.35 -7.42
N GLU A 98 45.68 -13.47 -7.94
CA GLU A 98 46.49 -14.62 -8.37
C GLU A 98 47.40 -14.27 -9.55
N LEU A 99 46.88 -13.57 -10.57
CA LEU A 99 47.66 -13.15 -11.73
C LEU A 99 48.77 -12.16 -11.34
N GLU A 100 48.52 -11.25 -10.40
CA GLU A 100 49.54 -10.33 -9.88
C GLU A 100 50.66 -11.07 -9.14
N LYS A 101 50.31 -12.09 -8.33
CA LYS A 101 51.29 -12.99 -7.69
C LYS A 101 52.10 -13.80 -8.72
N ALA A 102 51.44 -14.33 -9.74
CA ALA A 102 52.11 -15.10 -10.80
C ALA A 102 53.08 -14.22 -11.63
N LYS A 103 52.67 -12.98 -11.95
CA LYS A 103 53.54 -12.01 -12.66
C LYS A 103 54.77 -11.62 -11.84
N SER A 104 54.61 -11.38 -10.54
CA SER A 104 55.73 -11.05 -9.65
C SER A 104 56.69 -12.24 -9.49
N ALA A 105 56.18 -13.46 -9.38
CA ALA A 105 57.01 -14.69 -9.35
C ALA A 105 57.70 -15.01 -10.69
N SER A 106 57.12 -14.63 -11.83
CA SER A 106 57.74 -14.78 -13.15
C SER A 106 58.87 -13.77 -13.38
N LYS A 107 58.74 -12.54 -12.87
CA LYS A 107 59.82 -11.54 -12.90
C LYS A 107 61.04 -11.95 -12.06
N SER A 108 60.86 -12.69 -10.96
CA SER A 108 61.98 -13.11 -10.11
C SER A 108 62.77 -14.30 -10.66
N LYS A 109 62.24 -15.06 -11.64
CA LYS A 109 62.91 -16.24 -12.22
C LYS A 109 63.82 -15.95 -13.42
N THR A 110 63.94 -14.70 -13.85
CA THR A 110 64.80 -14.31 -14.99
C THR A 110 66.10 -13.61 -14.58
N SER A 111 66.36 -13.42 -13.29
CA SER A 111 67.61 -12.82 -12.78
C SER A 111 68.70 -13.82 -12.35
N ASP A 112 68.43 -15.12 -12.29
CA ASP A 112 69.42 -16.10 -11.85
C ASP A 112 70.00 -16.89 -13.04
N LYS A 113 70.88 -16.25 -13.83
CA LYS A 113 71.93 -16.97 -14.56
C LYS A 113 73.24 -16.77 -13.81
N PRO A 114 73.84 -17.81 -13.21
CA PRO A 114 75.18 -17.69 -12.64
C PRO A 114 76.19 -17.65 -13.80
N ALA A 115 76.86 -16.51 -13.97
CA ALA A 115 78.16 -16.48 -14.64
C ALA A 115 79.23 -16.71 -13.57
N GLU A 116 79.52 -17.99 -13.36
CA GLU A 116 80.63 -18.48 -12.56
C GLU A 116 81.97 -17.99 -13.14
N GLN A 117 82.91 -17.72 -12.24
CA GLN A 117 84.23 -17.17 -12.48
C GLN A 117 85.08 -18.06 -13.42
N GLY A 118 85.80 -17.43 -14.34
CA GLY A 118 86.98 -18.00 -14.98
C GLY A 118 88.11 -16.98 -14.92
N ALA A 119 89.02 -17.14 -13.95
CA ALA A 119 90.33 -16.52 -13.99
C ALA A 119 91.22 -17.34 -14.94
N ASP A 120 91.81 -16.72 -15.96
CA ASP A 120 93.10 -17.18 -16.49
C ASP A 120 93.85 -16.05 -17.25
N ALA A 121 95.16 -16.14 -17.17
CA ALA A 121 96.19 -15.17 -17.47
C ALA A 121 96.24 -14.62 -18.91
N ALA A 122 96.74 -13.38 -19.07
CA ALA A 122 97.84 -13.07 -19.99
C ALA A 122 98.23 -11.57 -20.00
N LYS A 123 99.54 -11.36 -19.77
CA LYS A 123 100.42 -10.24 -20.16
C LYS A 123 100.31 -8.88 -19.47
#